data_AF-A0A954PMD2-F1
#
_entry.id   AF-A0A954PMD2-F1
#
_cell.length_a   1.000
_cell.length_b   1.000
_cell.length_c   1.000
_cell.angle_alpha   90.00
_cell.angle_beta   90.00
_cell.angle_gamma   90.00
#
_symmetry.space_group_name_H-M   'P 1'
#
loop_
_entity.id
_entity.type
_entity.pdbx_description
1 polymer ?
#
loop_
_entity_poly.entity_id
_entity_poly.type
_entity_poly.pdbx_seq_one_letter_code
_entity_poly.pdbx_strand_id
1 'polypeptide(L)'
;MPFAGQFAPPRSKPKVLEAVPARLLALTLLLLQFLPGCSLLPDVRHKPQYINPFPQLKSIAVLPFANQSEEPTLSGERVSLAYMDELQAIRGFEVLPLGAVKRKMSEFQRPLASGADFQAFAQFLGVDAVLIGAITDYDPYYPPRMSLKVSWYAANPGFHPVQVGYGLPWGTKEEKKIPGWIHYEAQRALAAEQLKTQTPQPPDAMGLASERGGPIMPEDRPSTAADGRPAMLASPEGAPRLVQQFEQPLAVQWSAEGAPLPPDWPDPRGFIPDPPAASRPPFLPQGEPIISHMRNFNGHDEDFTEQLADYFYYRDDARFGGWQAYLQRSEDFIRFCCHLHVVETLSSRGGQDKSRLIFRWPLDRYSR
;
A
#
# COMPACT_ATOMS: atom_id res chain seq x y z
N MET A 1 56.90 -99.91 9.31
CA MET A 1 56.40 -100.93 8.36
C MET A 1 55.03 -100.48 7.86
N PRO A 2 54.71 -100.70 6.57
CA PRO A 2 54.70 -99.66 5.53
C PRO A 2 53.32 -99.55 4.82
N PHE A 3 53.02 -98.57 3.97
CA PHE A 3 53.35 -98.44 2.53
C PHE A 3 53.30 -96.93 2.18
N ALA A 4 54.36 -96.29 1.67
CA ALA A 4 54.94 -96.37 0.33
C ALA A 4 54.00 -95.86 -0.79
N GLY A 5 54.41 -94.78 -1.48
CA GLY A 5 53.76 -94.31 -2.70
C GLY A 5 54.12 -92.87 -3.09
N GLN A 6 55.30 -92.67 -3.68
CA GLN A 6 55.76 -91.46 -4.37
C GLN A 6 54.88 -91.11 -5.59
N PHE A 7 54.80 -89.83 -6.00
CA PHE A 7 55.31 -89.31 -7.29
C PHE A 7 55.03 -87.79 -7.44
N ALA A 8 55.92 -87.13 -8.18
CA ALA A 8 56.21 -85.70 -8.24
C ALA A 8 55.27 -84.88 -9.21
N PRO A 9 55.46 -83.56 -9.40
CA PRO A 9 54.42 -82.54 -9.61
C PRO A 9 54.12 -82.17 -11.08
N PRO A 10 53.12 -81.30 -11.31
CA PRO A 10 53.22 -80.31 -12.38
C PRO A 10 53.07 -78.87 -11.90
N ARG A 11 53.99 -78.02 -12.38
CA ARG A 11 53.84 -76.57 -12.45
C ARG A 11 52.62 -76.21 -13.32
N SER A 12 51.77 -75.26 -12.90
CA SER A 12 51.24 -74.24 -13.82
C SER A 12 50.37 -73.16 -13.15
N LYS A 13 50.88 -71.92 -13.28
CA LYS A 13 50.23 -70.62 -13.49
C LYS A 13 49.26 -70.03 -12.45
N PRO A 14 49.48 -68.76 -12.02
CA PRO A 14 48.51 -68.01 -11.21
C PRO A 14 47.29 -67.61 -12.04
N LYS A 15 46.10 -67.80 -11.45
CA LYS A 15 44.83 -67.32 -12.01
C LYS A 15 44.83 -65.79 -12.04
N VAL A 16 44.61 -65.27 -13.24
CA VAL A 16 44.44 -63.87 -13.60
C VAL A 16 43.29 -63.28 -12.77
N LEU A 17 43.57 -62.28 -11.94
CA LEU A 17 42.57 -61.32 -11.51
C LEU A 17 41.99 -60.71 -12.79
N GLU A 18 40.70 -60.93 -13.05
CA GLU A 18 39.99 -60.26 -14.13
C GLU A 18 40.08 -58.75 -13.91
N ALA A 19 40.97 -58.14 -14.68
CA ALA A 19 41.10 -56.70 -14.79
C ALA A 19 39.78 -56.17 -15.35
N VAL A 20 39.00 -55.50 -14.50
CA VAL A 20 37.96 -54.58 -14.96
C VAL A 20 38.60 -53.70 -16.03
N PRO A 21 38.07 -53.65 -17.26
CA PRO A 21 38.75 -52.98 -18.35
C PRO A 21 38.94 -51.52 -17.96
N ALA A 22 40.20 -51.08 -17.87
CA ALA A 22 40.56 -49.71 -17.48
C ALA A 22 39.83 -48.62 -18.31
N ARG A 23 39.32 -49.00 -19.49
CA ARG A 23 38.45 -48.17 -20.34
C ARG A 23 37.08 -47.87 -19.72
N LEU A 24 36.45 -48.81 -19.01
CA LEU A 24 35.15 -48.61 -18.35
C LEU A 24 35.29 -47.70 -17.12
N LEU A 25 36.40 -47.83 -16.39
CA LEU A 25 36.74 -46.98 -15.25
C LEU A 25 37.15 -45.56 -15.68
N ALA A 26 37.85 -45.43 -16.82
CA ALA A 26 38.14 -44.13 -17.42
C ALA A 26 36.88 -43.44 -17.97
N LEU A 27 35.94 -44.21 -18.53
CA LEU A 27 34.70 -43.66 -19.07
C LEU A 27 33.75 -43.20 -17.96
N THR A 28 33.67 -43.91 -16.84
CA THR A 28 32.91 -43.46 -15.66
C THR A 28 33.56 -42.25 -14.99
N LEU A 29 34.90 -42.19 -14.91
CA LEU A 29 35.62 -41.02 -14.39
C LEU A 29 35.45 -39.78 -15.29
N LEU A 30 35.41 -39.97 -16.61
CA LEU A 30 35.13 -38.91 -17.58
C LEU A 30 33.66 -38.46 -17.51
N LEU A 31 32.71 -39.38 -17.35
CA LEU A 31 31.29 -39.04 -17.16
C LEU A 31 31.05 -38.25 -15.86
N LEU A 32 31.82 -38.55 -14.80
CA LEU A 32 31.79 -37.79 -13.55
C LEU A 32 32.30 -36.35 -13.70
N GLN A 33 33.17 -36.07 -14.68
CA GLN A 33 33.64 -34.71 -14.98
C GLN A 33 32.62 -33.86 -15.74
N PHE A 34 31.58 -34.49 -16.32
CA PHE A 34 30.43 -33.79 -16.94
C PHE A 34 29.27 -33.54 -15.98
N LEU A 35 29.48 -33.75 -14.67
CA LEU A 35 28.57 -33.34 -13.59
C LEU A 35 29.05 -32.06 -12.85
N PRO A 36 29.55 -30.97 -13.51
CA PRO A 36 29.59 -29.71 -12.79
C PRO A 36 28.13 -29.35 -12.48
N GLY A 37 27.77 -29.45 -11.20
CA GLY A 37 26.39 -29.26 -10.74
C GLY A 37 25.83 -27.90 -11.15
N CYS A 38 24.51 -27.76 -11.01
CA CYS A 38 23.76 -26.53 -11.33
C CYS A 38 24.17 -25.26 -10.56
N SER A 39 25.34 -25.23 -9.90
CA SER A 39 25.92 -24.06 -9.25
C SER A 39 26.50 -23.02 -10.21
N LEU A 40 26.51 -23.31 -11.52
CA LEU A 40 27.08 -22.43 -12.54
C LEU A 40 26.07 -21.45 -13.16
N LEU A 41 24.78 -21.56 -12.84
CA LEU A 41 23.77 -20.62 -13.32
C LEU A 41 23.49 -19.54 -12.27
N PRO A 42 23.57 -18.24 -12.63
CA PRO A 42 23.17 -17.19 -11.72
C PRO A 42 21.66 -17.21 -11.50
N ASP A 43 21.25 -16.95 -10.27
CA ASP A 43 19.89 -16.52 -9.99
C ASP A 43 19.72 -15.09 -10.54
N VAL A 44 18.75 -14.94 -11.44
CA VAL A 44 18.44 -13.67 -12.13
C VAL A 44 17.18 -13.10 -11.51
N ARG A 45 17.32 -12.01 -10.76
CA ARG A 45 16.20 -11.31 -10.13
C ARG A 45 16.11 -9.85 -10.59
N HIS A 46 14.90 -9.36 -10.73
CA HIS A 46 14.62 -7.98 -11.10
C HIS A 46 14.22 -7.19 -9.85
N LYS A 47 15.17 -6.43 -9.29
CA LYS A 47 14.87 -5.57 -8.14
C LYS A 47 14.11 -4.33 -8.60
N PRO A 48 12.86 -4.09 -8.16
CA PRO A 48 12.17 -2.85 -8.45
C PRO A 48 12.94 -1.68 -7.84
N GLN A 49 13.04 -0.57 -8.57
CA GLN A 49 13.60 0.68 -8.07
C GLN A 49 12.47 1.65 -7.81
N TYR A 50 12.59 2.42 -6.73
CA TYR A 50 11.62 3.45 -6.37
C TYR A 50 12.30 4.81 -6.37
N ILE A 51 11.61 5.78 -6.95
CA ILE A 51 12.00 7.18 -6.99
C ILE A 51 10.83 8.03 -6.53
N ASN A 52 11.12 9.18 -5.91
CA ASN A 52 10.10 10.16 -5.60
C ASN A 52 9.41 10.65 -6.89
N PRO A 53 8.11 10.37 -7.10
CA PRO A 53 7.37 10.81 -8.28
C PRO A 53 7.00 12.30 -8.22
N PHE A 54 7.18 12.96 -7.05
CA PHE A 54 6.77 14.34 -6.82
C PHE A 54 7.97 15.26 -6.61
N PRO A 55 8.43 15.98 -7.66
CA PRO A 55 9.51 16.95 -7.53
C PRO A 55 9.24 18.08 -6.53
N GLN A 56 7.96 18.33 -6.20
CA GLN A 56 7.54 19.37 -5.25
C GLN A 56 7.57 18.90 -3.79
N LEU A 57 7.65 17.60 -3.53
CA LEU A 57 7.65 17.02 -2.18
C LEU A 57 9.01 16.37 -1.89
N LYS A 58 10.04 17.19 -1.67
CA LYS A 58 11.41 16.69 -1.43
C LYS A 58 11.67 16.52 0.06
N SER A 59 11.32 17.53 0.85
CA SER A 59 11.60 17.56 2.29
C SER A 59 10.40 17.05 3.07
N ILE A 60 10.58 15.98 3.83
CA ILE A 60 9.50 15.29 4.55
C ILE A 60 9.81 15.22 6.05
N ALA A 61 8.81 15.52 6.88
CA ALA A 61 8.85 15.23 8.30
C ALA A 61 7.85 14.11 8.67
N VAL A 62 8.32 13.11 9.40
CA VAL A 62 7.48 12.03 9.94
C VAL A 62 7.14 12.36 11.39
N LEU A 63 5.85 12.47 11.70
CA LEU A 63 5.39 12.61 13.08
C LEU A 63 5.38 11.24 13.79
N PRO A 64 5.54 11.22 15.13
CA PRO A 64 5.35 10.00 15.90
C PRO A 64 4.00 9.35 15.61
N PHE A 65 4.00 8.08 15.20
CA PHE A 65 2.79 7.34 14.87
C PHE A 65 1.90 7.22 16.12
N ALA A 66 0.61 7.44 15.94
CA ALA A 66 -0.38 7.21 16.99
C ALA A 66 -0.71 5.72 17.06
N ASN A 67 -0.53 5.11 18.24
CA ASN A 67 -0.99 3.75 18.48
C ASN A 67 -2.48 3.78 18.83
N GLN A 68 -3.32 3.22 17.95
CA GLN A 68 -4.76 3.02 18.15
C GLN A 68 -5.12 1.52 18.26
N SER A 69 -4.11 0.64 18.29
CA SER A 69 -4.30 -0.79 18.48
C SER A 69 -4.61 -1.14 19.93
N GLU A 70 -5.07 -2.38 20.15
CA GLU A 70 -5.35 -2.91 21.48
C GLU A 70 -4.07 -3.20 22.29
N GLU A 71 -2.91 -3.27 21.62
CA GLU A 71 -1.63 -3.64 22.22
C GLU A 71 -0.85 -2.39 22.70
N PRO A 72 -0.72 -2.17 24.03
CA PRO A 72 -0.09 -0.96 24.56
C PRO A 72 1.44 -1.01 24.51
N THR A 73 2.05 -2.18 24.27
CA THR A 73 3.52 -2.33 24.28
C THR A 73 4.20 -1.75 23.04
N LEU A 74 3.44 -1.52 21.97
CA LEU A 74 3.95 -0.94 20.74
C LEU A 74 4.19 0.57 20.91
N SER A 75 5.47 0.96 20.85
CA SER A 75 5.86 2.36 20.82
C SER A 75 5.73 2.92 19.41
N GLY A 76 4.88 3.93 19.24
CA GLY A 76 4.74 4.65 17.97
C GLY A 76 6.05 5.28 17.48
N GLU A 77 6.96 5.65 18.39
CA GLU A 77 8.28 6.18 18.03
C GLU A 77 9.14 5.14 17.30
N ARG A 78 9.10 3.88 17.73
CA ARG A 78 9.86 2.80 17.05
C ARG A 78 9.37 2.59 15.62
N VAL A 79 8.05 2.54 15.43
CA VAL A 79 7.43 2.45 14.10
C VAL A 79 7.81 3.65 13.25
N SER A 80 7.81 4.85 13.84
CA SER A 80 8.16 6.09 13.13
C SER A 80 9.61 6.07 12.66
N LEU A 81 10.55 5.62 13.50
CA LEU A 81 11.95 5.48 13.13
C LEU A 81 12.13 4.46 12.00
N ALA A 82 11.49 3.29 12.09
CA ALA A 82 11.52 2.28 11.04
C ALA A 82 10.95 2.83 9.71
N TYR A 83 9.84 3.59 9.76
CA TYR A 83 9.25 4.22 8.59
C TYR A 83 10.16 5.29 7.98
N MET A 84 10.82 6.09 8.83
CA MET A 84 11.76 7.13 8.43
C MET A 84 12.99 6.53 7.71
N ASP A 85 13.53 5.43 8.23
CA ASP A 85 14.66 4.70 7.63
C ASP A 85 14.30 4.18 6.22
N GLU A 86 13.10 3.65 6.04
CA GLU A 86 12.65 3.15 4.73
C GLU A 86 12.36 4.29 3.74
N LEU A 87 11.86 5.44 4.20
CA LEU A 87 11.74 6.64 3.37
C LEU A 87 13.11 7.20 2.94
N GLN A 88 14.08 7.24 3.85
CA GLN A 88 15.44 7.72 3.54
C GLN A 88 16.18 6.80 2.56
N ALA A 89 15.81 5.52 2.49
CA ALA A 89 16.36 4.59 1.52
C ALA A 89 15.93 4.89 0.06
N ILE A 90 14.87 5.68 -0.13
CA ILE A 90 14.32 6.04 -1.44
C ILE A 90 14.98 7.31 -1.97
N ARG A 91 15.32 7.30 -3.26
CA ARG A 91 15.96 8.45 -3.91
C ARG A 91 14.96 9.59 -4.09
N GLY A 92 15.37 10.80 -3.68
CA GLY A 92 14.61 12.03 -3.88
C GLY A 92 13.79 12.50 -2.67
N PHE A 93 13.90 11.82 -1.52
CA PHE A 93 13.37 12.31 -0.26
C PHE A 93 14.49 12.75 0.69
N GLU A 94 14.30 13.90 1.32
CA GLU A 94 15.09 14.41 2.43
C GLU A 94 14.21 14.32 3.69
N VAL A 95 14.54 13.40 4.59
CA VAL A 95 13.69 13.15 5.77
C VAL A 95 14.30 13.78 7.02
N LEU A 96 13.53 14.65 7.67
CA LEU A 96 13.94 15.32 8.90
C LEU A 96 13.98 14.33 10.07
N PRO A 97 15.04 14.30 10.90
CA PRO A 97 15.15 13.33 11.98
C PRO A 97 14.09 13.55 13.08
N LEU A 98 13.57 12.44 13.62
CA LEU A 98 12.50 12.43 14.61
C LEU A 98 12.78 13.34 15.83
N GLY A 99 14.03 13.41 16.29
CA GLY A 99 14.41 14.26 17.41
C GLY A 99 14.24 15.77 17.13
N ALA A 100 14.47 16.21 15.89
CA ALA A 100 14.24 17.60 15.49
C ALA A 100 12.74 17.90 15.39
N VAL A 101 11.96 16.97 14.81
CA VAL A 101 10.49 17.06 14.72
C VAL A 101 9.87 17.16 16.12
N LYS A 102 10.27 16.29 17.07
CA LYS A 102 9.75 16.30 18.45
C LYS A 102 10.03 17.61 19.18
N ARG A 103 11.24 18.15 19.04
CA ARG A 103 11.61 19.44 19.65
C ARG A 103 10.72 20.56 19.11
N LYS A 104 10.56 20.63 17.79
CA LYS A 104 9.71 21.61 17.13
C LYS A 104 8.23 21.43 17.45
N MET A 105 7.78 20.19 17.62
CA MET A 105 6.43 19.88 18.08
C MET A 105 6.18 20.37 19.51
N SER A 106 7.17 20.28 20.41
CA SER A 106 7.06 20.86 21.76
C SER A 106 7.12 22.39 21.79
N GLU A 107 7.80 23.01 20.81
CA GLU A 107 7.81 24.47 20.62
C GLU A 107 6.49 24.97 20.00
N PHE A 108 5.78 24.11 19.27
CA PHE A 108 4.52 24.43 18.61
C PHE A 108 3.37 24.38 19.62
N GLN A 109 2.99 25.54 20.17
CA GLN A 109 1.98 25.68 21.21
C GLN A 109 0.51 25.48 20.74
N ARG A 110 0.29 24.80 19.61
CA ARG A 110 -1.06 24.54 19.06
C ARG A 110 -1.33 23.04 18.99
N PRO A 111 -2.56 22.60 19.30
CA PRO A 111 -2.93 21.20 19.12
C PRO A 111 -2.93 20.84 17.63
N LEU A 112 -2.33 19.69 17.30
CA LEU A 112 -2.31 19.14 15.95
C LEU A 112 -3.54 18.24 15.76
N ALA A 113 -4.70 18.83 15.49
CA ALA A 113 -5.97 18.09 15.36
C ALA A 113 -6.58 18.19 13.96
N SER A 114 -6.43 19.34 13.29
CA SER A 114 -6.99 19.57 11.95
C SER A 114 -5.93 19.52 10.86
N GLY A 115 -6.35 19.18 9.65
CA GLY A 115 -5.52 19.25 8.43
C GLY A 115 -4.77 20.58 8.29
N ALA A 116 -5.46 21.69 8.55
CA ALA A 116 -4.87 23.04 8.51
C ALA A 116 -3.74 23.23 9.55
N ASP A 117 -3.85 22.60 10.72
CA ASP A 117 -2.82 22.69 11.77
C ASP A 117 -1.56 21.93 11.35
N PHE A 118 -1.72 20.78 10.68
CA PHE A 118 -0.60 20.01 10.13
C PHE A 118 0.11 20.76 9.00
N GLN A 119 -0.62 21.46 8.15
CA GLN A 119 -0.04 22.33 7.12
C GLN A 119 0.71 23.51 7.74
N ALA A 120 0.14 24.15 8.77
CA ALA A 120 0.81 25.22 9.51
C ALA A 120 2.09 24.72 10.21
N PHE A 121 2.06 23.50 10.76
CA PHE A 121 3.23 22.87 11.36
C PHE A 121 4.30 22.54 10.31
N ALA A 122 3.91 22.05 9.13
CA ALA A 122 4.83 21.83 8.02
C ALA A 122 5.53 23.13 7.59
N GLN A 123 4.78 24.23 7.50
CA GLN A 123 5.33 25.56 7.22
C GLN A 123 6.28 26.05 8.33
N PHE A 124 5.96 25.79 9.60
CA PHE A 124 6.82 26.13 10.73
C PHE A 124 8.14 25.34 10.73
N LEU A 125 8.08 24.07 10.33
CA LEU A 125 9.26 23.21 10.16
C LEU A 125 10.10 23.57 8.92
N GLY A 126 9.50 24.23 7.93
CA GLY A 126 10.14 24.48 6.63
C GLY A 126 10.26 23.23 5.77
N VAL A 127 9.35 22.26 5.92
CA VAL A 127 9.30 21.03 5.11
C VAL A 127 8.18 21.10 4.07
N ASP A 128 8.29 20.34 2.99
CA ASP A 128 7.29 20.32 1.92
C ASP A 128 6.06 19.48 2.31
N ALA A 129 6.27 18.41 3.09
CA ALA A 129 5.20 17.55 3.60
C ALA A 129 5.44 17.04 5.01
N VAL A 130 4.34 16.83 5.74
CA VAL A 130 4.29 16.18 7.05
C VAL A 130 3.48 14.89 6.93
N LEU A 131 4.00 13.80 7.48
CA LEU A 131 3.35 12.50 7.50
C LEU A 131 2.80 12.21 8.88
N ILE A 132 1.54 11.78 8.90
CA ILE A 132 0.86 11.28 10.09
C ILE A 132 0.59 9.81 9.87
N GLY A 133 1.09 9.00 10.78
CA GLY A 133 0.80 7.58 10.82
C GLY A 133 -0.09 7.22 12.00
N ALA A 134 -0.99 6.27 11.80
CA ALA A 134 -1.72 5.59 12.85
C ALA A 134 -1.59 4.08 12.68
N ILE A 135 -1.34 3.37 13.78
CA ILE A 135 -1.40 1.91 13.83
C ILE A 135 -2.78 1.54 14.35
N THR A 136 -3.63 0.97 13.50
CA THR A 136 -5.02 0.65 13.86
C THR A 136 -5.16 -0.74 14.46
N ASP A 137 -4.30 -1.67 14.07
CA ASP A 137 -4.28 -3.05 14.56
C ASP A 137 -2.82 -3.51 14.63
N TYR A 138 -2.47 -4.25 15.68
CA TYR A 138 -1.12 -4.81 15.86
C TYR A 138 -1.17 -6.04 16.75
N ASP A 139 -0.66 -7.14 16.21
CA ASP A 139 -0.53 -8.42 16.90
C ASP A 139 0.90 -8.95 16.65
N PRO A 140 1.77 -8.99 17.68
CA PRO A 140 3.12 -9.50 17.54
C PRO A 140 3.19 -11.04 17.53
N TYR A 141 2.11 -11.74 17.89
CA TYR A 141 2.11 -13.20 17.99
C TYR A 141 1.89 -13.84 16.64
N TYR A 142 2.55 -14.98 16.41
CA TYR A 142 2.47 -15.67 15.12
C TYR A 142 1.06 -16.25 14.87
N PRO A 143 0.42 -15.98 13.71
CA PRO A 143 0.91 -15.14 12.60
C PRO A 143 0.79 -13.63 12.90
N PRO A 144 1.89 -12.86 12.76
CA PRO A 144 1.87 -11.46 13.15
C PRO A 144 0.98 -10.63 12.22
N ARG A 145 0.33 -9.61 12.77
CA ARG A 145 -0.57 -8.71 12.03
C ARG A 145 -0.27 -7.26 12.36
N MET A 146 -0.39 -6.39 11.36
CA MET A 146 -0.22 -4.96 11.55
C MET A 146 -1.04 -4.20 10.52
N SER A 147 -1.82 -3.22 10.95
CA SER A 147 -2.49 -2.28 10.04
C SER A 147 -1.91 -0.89 10.20
N LEU A 148 -1.48 -0.32 9.09
CA LEU A 148 -0.93 1.03 9.01
C LEU A 148 -1.83 1.90 8.16
N LYS A 149 -2.14 3.09 8.67
CA LYS A 149 -2.73 4.20 7.92
C LYS A 149 -1.77 5.37 7.95
N VAL A 150 -1.35 5.83 6.78
CA VAL A 150 -0.48 7.01 6.66
C VAL A 150 -1.12 8.04 5.76
N SER A 151 -1.17 9.27 6.26
CA SER A 151 -1.70 10.43 5.56
C SER A 151 -0.62 11.51 5.45
N TRP A 152 -0.42 12.04 4.26
CA TRP A 152 0.58 13.06 3.95
C TRP A 152 -0.14 14.40 3.81
N TYR A 153 0.41 15.43 4.42
CA TYR A 153 -0.10 16.81 4.35
C TYR A 153 0.98 17.69 3.75
N ALA A 154 0.70 18.33 2.62
CA ALA A 154 1.63 19.30 2.03
C ALA A 154 1.62 20.61 2.82
N ALA A 155 2.77 21.26 2.94
CA ALA A 155 2.85 22.60 3.53
C ALA A 155 2.09 23.65 2.70
N ASN A 156 1.96 23.42 1.39
CA ASN A 156 1.19 24.28 0.51
C ASN A 156 -0.30 23.87 0.53
N PRO A 157 -1.20 24.72 1.07
CA PRO A 157 -2.64 24.45 1.09
C PRO A 157 -3.28 24.39 -0.30
N GLY A 158 -2.62 24.94 -1.34
CA GLY A 158 -3.09 24.88 -2.73
C GLY A 158 -2.62 23.67 -3.51
N PHE A 159 -1.92 22.73 -2.87
CA PHE A 159 -1.45 21.51 -3.54
C PHE A 159 -2.61 20.51 -3.66
N HIS A 160 -2.93 20.04 -4.86
CA HIS A 160 -4.06 19.14 -5.12
C HIS A 160 -3.82 17.71 -4.57
N PRO A 161 -4.88 16.95 -4.24
CA PRO A 161 -4.70 15.60 -3.76
C PRO A 161 -4.22 14.68 -4.89
N VAL A 162 -3.26 13.81 -4.58
CA VAL A 162 -2.71 12.86 -5.54
C VAL A 162 -3.37 11.50 -5.37
N GLN A 163 -4.33 11.27 -6.25
CA GLN A 163 -5.09 10.03 -6.30
C GLN A 163 -4.25 8.83 -6.72
N VAL A 164 -4.75 7.63 -6.41
CA VAL A 164 -4.17 6.38 -6.91
C VAL A 164 -4.28 6.36 -8.43
N GLY A 165 -3.22 5.93 -9.09
CA GLY A 165 -3.11 5.91 -10.54
C GLY A 165 -2.45 7.14 -11.14
N TYR A 166 -2.27 8.21 -10.37
CA TYR A 166 -1.63 9.42 -10.86
C TYR A 166 -0.18 9.15 -11.33
N GLY A 167 0.20 9.68 -12.49
CA GLY A 167 1.55 9.55 -13.03
C GLY A 167 1.92 8.15 -13.53
N LEU A 168 0.96 7.21 -13.56
CA LEU A 168 1.16 5.92 -14.21
C LEU A 168 1.07 6.05 -15.74
N PRO A 169 1.78 5.19 -16.49
CA PRO A 169 1.86 5.29 -17.94
C PRO A 169 0.63 4.67 -18.64
N TRP A 170 -0.55 5.24 -18.39
CA TRP A 170 -1.83 4.83 -18.99
C TRP A 170 -1.81 4.95 -20.51
N GLY A 171 -2.42 3.98 -21.20
CA GLY A 171 -2.49 3.94 -22.67
C GLY A 171 -1.17 3.57 -23.36
N THR A 172 -0.11 3.30 -22.59
CA THR A 172 1.18 2.84 -23.14
C THR A 172 1.31 1.31 -23.06
N LYS A 173 2.33 0.75 -23.72
CA LYS A 173 2.66 -0.70 -23.57
C LYS A 173 3.04 -1.07 -22.14
N GLU A 174 3.48 -0.09 -21.33
CA GLU A 174 3.91 -0.30 -19.96
C GLU A 174 2.73 -0.44 -18.99
N GLU A 175 1.51 -0.05 -19.38
CA GLU A 175 0.28 -0.27 -18.62
C GLU A 175 0.07 -1.75 -18.27
N LYS A 176 0.45 -2.67 -19.18
CA LYS A 176 0.35 -4.12 -18.95
C LYS A 176 1.17 -4.63 -17.77
N LYS A 177 2.14 -3.85 -17.28
CA LYS A 177 2.98 -4.20 -16.12
C LYS A 177 2.37 -3.74 -14.80
N ILE A 178 1.34 -2.91 -14.84
CA ILE A 178 0.68 -2.40 -13.64
C ILE A 178 -0.19 -3.54 -13.06
N PRO A 179 -0.06 -3.85 -11.77
CA PRO A 179 -0.92 -4.82 -11.10
C PRO A 179 -2.40 -4.47 -11.23
N GLY A 180 -3.25 -5.47 -11.43
CA GLY A 180 -4.69 -5.27 -11.61
C GLY A 180 -5.38 -4.58 -10.42
N TRP A 181 -4.90 -4.80 -9.19
CA TRP A 181 -5.45 -4.13 -8.01
C TRP A 181 -5.28 -2.60 -8.06
N ILE A 182 -4.18 -2.09 -8.62
CA ILE A 182 -3.95 -0.64 -8.81
C ILE A 182 -4.93 -0.07 -9.84
N HIS A 183 -5.25 -0.84 -10.90
CA HIS A 183 -6.29 -0.42 -11.86
C HIS A 183 -7.64 -0.23 -11.19
N TYR A 184 -8.08 -1.20 -10.38
CA TYR A 184 -9.37 -1.12 -9.71
C TYR A 184 -9.41 0.01 -8.66
N GLU A 185 -8.31 0.22 -7.94
CA GLU A 185 -8.23 1.29 -6.95
C GLU A 185 -8.22 2.68 -7.61
N ALA A 186 -7.47 2.85 -8.71
CA ALA A 186 -7.46 4.09 -9.49
C ALA A 186 -8.86 4.41 -10.05
N GLN A 187 -9.55 3.42 -10.63
CA GLN A 187 -10.92 3.58 -11.12
C GLN A 187 -11.89 3.97 -10.00
N ARG A 188 -11.76 3.34 -8.82
CA ARG A 188 -12.58 3.68 -7.65
C ARG A 188 -12.31 5.09 -7.15
N ALA A 189 -11.05 5.52 -7.11
CA ALA A 189 -10.67 6.87 -6.70
C ALA A 189 -11.25 7.94 -7.64
N LEU A 190 -11.14 7.72 -8.96
CA LEU A 190 -11.73 8.62 -9.95
C LEU A 190 -13.27 8.66 -9.85
N ALA A 191 -13.91 7.50 -9.68
CA ALA A 191 -15.35 7.44 -9.47
C ALA A 191 -15.78 8.16 -8.18
N ALA A 192 -14.99 8.09 -7.10
CA ALA A 192 -15.27 8.78 -5.86
C ALA A 192 -15.26 10.31 -6.03
N GLU A 193 -14.30 10.87 -6.78
CA GLU A 193 -14.26 12.31 -7.09
C GLU A 193 -15.43 12.73 -7.98
N GLN A 194 -15.77 11.93 -9.00
CA GLN A 194 -16.96 12.18 -9.83
C GLN A 194 -18.24 12.19 -8.99
N LEU A 195 -18.37 11.29 -8.02
CA LEU A 195 -19.51 11.27 -7.12
C LEU A 195 -19.50 12.42 -6.12
N LYS A 196 -18.33 12.89 -5.66
CA LYS A 196 -18.20 14.09 -4.80
C LYS A 196 -18.83 15.32 -5.46
N THR A 197 -18.66 15.48 -6.78
CA THR A 197 -19.30 16.58 -7.53
C THR A 197 -20.81 16.43 -7.72
N GLN A 198 -21.35 15.21 -7.64
CA GLN A 198 -22.78 14.93 -7.81
C GLN A 198 -23.56 14.86 -6.50
N THR A 199 -22.85 14.68 -5.38
CA THR A 199 -23.49 14.48 -4.07
C THR A 199 -24.04 15.81 -3.56
N PRO A 200 -25.36 15.93 -3.31
CA PRO A 200 -25.94 17.15 -2.76
C PRO A 200 -25.39 17.39 -1.36
N GLN A 201 -24.93 18.61 -1.10
CA GLN A 201 -24.52 19.02 0.26
C GLN A 201 -25.77 19.31 1.10
N PRO A 202 -25.81 18.87 2.38
CA PRO A 202 -26.93 19.19 3.26
C PRO A 202 -27.05 20.70 3.46
N PRO A 203 -28.28 21.25 3.50
CA PRO A 203 -28.51 22.71 3.57
C PRO A 203 -27.90 23.39 4.81
N ASP A 204 -27.58 22.65 5.88
CA ASP A 204 -26.95 23.18 7.10
C ASP A 204 -25.45 23.54 6.96
N ALA A 205 -24.79 23.14 5.87
CA ALA A 205 -23.39 23.53 5.62
C ALA A 205 -23.24 24.98 5.13
N MET A 206 -24.32 25.64 4.70
CA MET A 206 -24.33 27.06 4.30
C MET A 206 -24.56 28.02 5.48
N GLY A 207 -25.08 27.54 6.62
CA GLY A 207 -25.46 28.39 7.77
C GLY A 207 -24.33 28.71 8.76
N LEU A 208 -23.34 27.83 8.90
CA LEU A 208 -22.27 28.01 9.91
C LEU A 208 -21.15 28.98 9.48
N ALA A 209 -21.18 29.48 8.23
CA ALA A 209 -20.28 30.52 7.77
C ALA A 209 -20.78 31.95 8.07
N SER A 210 -22.03 32.13 8.53
CA SER A 210 -22.64 33.47 8.65
C SER A 210 -23.28 33.81 10.00
N GLU A 211 -22.99 33.09 11.08
CA GLU A 211 -23.50 33.43 12.43
C GLU A 211 -22.38 33.59 13.46
N ARG A 212 -21.55 34.62 13.27
CA ARG A 212 -20.95 35.35 14.40
C ARG A 212 -21.56 36.74 14.46
N GLY A 213 -22.59 36.92 15.30
CA GLY A 213 -23.05 38.26 15.65
C GLY A 213 -24.45 38.38 16.28
N GLY A 214 -24.56 38.11 17.60
CA GLY A 214 -25.49 38.85 18.48
C GLY A 214 -26.69 38.09 19.06
N PRO A 215 -26.99 38.19 20.37
CA PRO A 215 -27.96 37.34 21.07
C PRO A 215 -29.33 38.01 21.22
N ILE A 216 -30.42 37.23 21.12
CA ILE A 216 -31.71 37.59 21.73
C ILE A 216 -32.29 36.34 22.42
N MET A 217 -32.56 36.50 23.71
CA MET A 217 -33.09 35.52 24.66
C MET A 217 -34.60 35.21 24.45
N PRO A 218 -35.14 34.16 25.11
CA PRO A 218 -36.40 33.50 24.78
C PRO A 218 -37.58 33.91 25.69
N GLU A 219 -38.78 33.41 25.34
CA GLU A 219 -40.07 33.29 26.08
C GLU A 219 -41.21 33.79 25.17
N ASP A 220 -42.37 33.16 24.97
CA ASP A 220 -43.15 32.20 25.73
C ASP A 220 -44.11 31.40 24.80
N ARG A 221 -44.38 30.14 25.16
CA ARG A 221 -45.65 29.42 24.89
C ARG A 221 -46.48 29.49 26.20
N PRO A 222 -47.80 29.19 26.30
CA PRO A 222 -48.57 28.20 25.50
C PRO A 222 -50.09 28.54 25.31
N SER A 223 -50.86 27.77 24.52
CA SER A 223 -51.82 26.71 24.95
C SER A 223 -53.26 27.06 24.52
N THR A 224 -53.93 26.14 23.83
CA THR A 224 -55.26 25.66 24.24
C THR A 224 -55.56 24.31 23.58
N ALA A 225 -55.77 23.31 24.44
CA ALA A 225 -56.52 22.07 24.19
C ALA A 225 -58.03 22.40 24.04
N ALA A 226 -59.01 21.54 23.73
CA ALA A 226 -59.17 20.09 23.79
C ALA A 226 -60.47 19.71 23.01
N ASP A 227 -60.91 18.45 23.18
CA ASP A 227 -62.21 17.84 22.88
C ASP A 227 -62.34 17.18 21.48
N GLY A 228 -62.77 15.92 21.31
CA GLY A 228 -63.27 14.88 22.22
C GLY A 228 -63.70 13.67 21.36
N ARG A 229 -63.38 12.45 21.81
CA ARG A 229 -63.60 11.11 21.20
C ARG A 229 -65.10 10.69 21.13
N PRO A 230 -65.47 9.43 20.73
CA PRO A 230 -65.11 8.54 19.60
C PRO A 230 -66.35 7.83 18.95
N ALA A 231 -66.20 7.00 17.90
CA ALA A 231 -66.91 5.69 17.72
C ALA A 231 -66.67 5.02 16.35
N MET A 232 -66.69 3.68 16.36
CA MET A 232 -66.44 2.74 15.27
C MET A 232 -67.69 2.37 14.43
N LEU A 233 -67.40 1.74 13.27
CA LEU A 233 -68.13 0.66 12.55
C LEU A 233 -69.41 0.99 11.77
N ALA A 234 -69.29 1.00 10.43
CA ALA A 234 -70.12 0.21 9.50
C ALA A 234 -69.61 0.31 8.04
N SER A 235 -69.42 -0.83 7.38
CA SER A 235 -69.50 -1.02 5.91
C SER A 235 -70.79 -1.79 5.62
N PRO A 236 -71.35 -1.90 4.38
CA PRO A 236 -70.69 -1.81 3.06
C PRO A 236 -71.55 -1.10 1.98
N GLU A 237 -71.25 -1.38 0.71
CA GLU A 237 -72.03 -1.16 -0.52
C GLU A 237 -71.66 0.07 -1.37
N GLY A 238 -71.18 -0.20 -2.59
CA GLY A 238 -71.04 0.82 -3.64
C GLY A 238 -69.80 0.66 -4.53
N ALA A 239 -69.62 -0.50 -5.19
CA ALA A 239 -68.80 -0.53 -6.39
C ALA A 239 -69.56 0.18 -7.53
N PRO A 240 -68.88 0.97 -8.37
CA PRO A 240 -68.59 0.41 -9.68
C PRO A 240 -67.18 0.72 -10.22
N ARG A 241 -66.58 -0.34 -10.77
CA ARG A 241 -65.68 -0.39 -11.95
C ARG A 241 -64.63 0.73 -12.09
N LEU A 242 -63.44 0.45 -11.56
CA LEU A 242 -62.20 1.06 -12.01
C LEU A 242 -61.78 0.39 -13.33
N VAL A 243 -62.17 0.99 -14.45
CA VAL A 243 -61.61 0.64 -15.77
C VAL A 243 -60.16 1.12 -15.76
N GLN A 244 -59.25 0.17 -15.96
CA GLN A 244 -57.82 0.40 -16.15
C GLN A 244 -57.60 1.39 -17.29
N GLN A 245 -57.20 2.62 -16.95
CA GLN A 245 -56.46 3.51 -17.84
C GLN A 245 -54.99 3.45 -17.41
N PHE A 246 -54.33 2.37 -17.80
CA PHE A 246 -52.87 2.25 -17.82
C PHE A 246 -52.40 2.49 -19.25
N GLU A 247 -52.45 3.73 -19.72
CA GLU A 247 -51.79 4.13 -20.96
C GLU A 247 -51.28 5.57 -20.84
N GLN A 248 -50.03 5.68 -20.37
CA GLN A 248 -48.96 6.40 -21.06
C GLN A 248 -47.68 6.25 -20.23
N PRO A 249 -46.65 5.53 -20.71
CA PRO A 249 -45.33 5.78 -20.17
C PRO A 249 -44.96 7.21 -20.57
N LEU A 250 -44.75 8.09 -19.59
CA LEU A 250 -43.89 9.24 -19.81
C LEU A 250 -42.55 8.64 -20.25
N ALA A 251 -42.33 8.58 -21.56
CA ALA A 251 -41.01 8.50 -22.10
C ALA A 251 -40.32 9.78 -21.63
N VAL A 252 -39.67 9.70 -20.47
CA VAL A 252 -38.54 10.57 -20.16
C VAL A 252 -37.58 10.28 -21.31
N GLN A 253 -37.62 11.14 -22.32
CA GLN A 253 -36.56 11.23 -23.30
C GLN A 253 -35.33 11.59 -22.48
N TRP A 254 -34.55 10.57 -22.13
CA TRP A 254 -33.15 10.74 -21.81
C TRP A 254 -32.51 11.17 -23.13
N SER A 255 -32.66 12.45 -23.48
CA SER A 255 -31.82 13.07 -24.49
C SER A 255 -30.41 12.94 -23.96
N ALA A 256 -29.67 11.96 -24.47
CA ALA A 256 -28.23 11.83 -24.31
C ALA A 256 -27.50 12.93 -25.11
N GLU A 257 -28.02 14.16 -25.08
CA GLU A 257 -27.28 15.36 -25.40
C GLU A 257 -26.63 15.76 -24.08
N GLY A 258 -25.37 15.36 -23.92
CA GLY A 258 -24.61 15.56 -22.70
C GLY A 258 -24.72 17.00 -22.24
N ALA A 259 -25.38 17.21 -21.11
CA ALA A 259 -25.20 18.44 -20.36
C ALA A 259 -23.69 18.67 -20.24
N PRO A 260 -23.18 19.89 -20.51
CA PRO A 260 -21.77 20.17 -20.33
C PRO A 260 -21.41 19.76 -18.90
N LEU A 261 -20.40 18.90 -18.79
CA LEU A 261 -19.90 18.46 -17.50
C LEU A 261 -19.60 19.71 -16.65
N PRO A 262 -19.86 19.69 -15.33
CA PRO A 262 -19.49 20.79 -14.46
C PRO A 262 -18.04 21.22 -14.72
N PRO A 263 -17.69 22.51 -14.62
CA PRO A 263 -16.32 22.98 -14.82
C PRO A 263 -15.28 22.23 -13.96
N ASP A 264 -15.70 21.73 -12.79
CA ASP A 264 -14.86 20.98 -11.83
C ASP A 264 -14.96 19.45 -11.99
N TRP A 265 -15.51 18.96 -13.10
CA TRP A 265 -15.62 17.52 -13.35
C TRP A 265 -14.25 16.91 -13.69
N PRO A 266 -13.80 15.87 -12.97
CA PRO A 266 -12.51 15.25 -13.26
C PRO A 266 -12.56 14.52 -14.60
N ASP A 267 -11.63 14.88 -15.50
CA ASP A 267 -11.46 14.22 -16.81
C ASP A 267 -11.27 12.70 -16.61
N PRO A 268 -11.91 11.82 -17.40
CA PRO A 268 -11.56 10.40 -17.43
C PRO A 268 -10.07 10.11 -17.68
N ARG A 269 -9.29 11.10 -18.15
CA ARG A 269 -7.82 11.06 -18.26
C ARG A 269 -7.08 11.64 -17.06
N GLY A 270 -7.77 11.99 -15.97
CA GLY A 270 -7.26 12.68 -14.77
C GLY A 270 -6.15 11.98 -13.99
N PHE A 271 -5.65 10.85 -14.50
CA PHE A 271 -4.43 10.20 -14.02
C PHE A 271 -3.15 10.73 -14.68
N ILE A 272 -3.28 11.48 -15.77
CA ILE A 272 -2.16 12.14 -16.47
C ILE A 272 -2.15 13.60 -16.02
N PRO A 273 -1.01 14.14 -15.56
CA PRO A 273 -0.91 15.55 -15.21
C PRO A 273 -1.21 16.44 -16.41
N ASP A 274 -1.91 17.55 -16.16
CA ASP A 274 -2.13 18.56 -17.18
C ASP A 274 -0.79 19.08 -17.73
N PRO A 275 -0.71 19.35 -19.04
CA PRO A 275 0.48 19.97 -19.62
C PRO A 275 0.72 21.34 -18.97
N PRO A 276 1.99 21.80 -18.93
CA PRO A 276 2.31 23.10 -18.35
C PRO A 276 1.52 24.22 -19.05
N ALA A 277 0.69 24.93 -18.28
CA ALA A 277 -0.12 26.05 -18.75
C ALA A 277 0.58 27.39 -18.50
N ALA A 278 0.33 28.38 -19.36
CA ALA A 278 0.89 29.72 -19.24
C ALA A 278 0.34 30.51 -18.03
N SER A 279 -0.93 30.26 -17.67
CA SER A 279 -1.57 30.79 -16.48
C SER A 279 -1.53 29.77 -15.35
N ARG A 280 -1.17 30.22 -14.15
CA ARG A 280 -1.24 29.38 -12.95
C ARG A 280 -2.71 29.08 -12.60
N PRO A 281 -3.06 27.86 -12.17
CA PRO A 281 -4.39 27.54 -11.65
C PRO A 281 -4.78 28.46 -10.49
N PRO A 282 -6.08 28.72 -10.29
CA PRO A 282 -6.56 29.46 -9.12
C PRO A 282 -6.17 28.74 -7.83
N PHE A 283 -5.84 29.52 -6.79
CA PHE A 283 -5.51 28.97 -5.49
C PHE A 283 -6.78 28.47 -4.80
N LEU A 284 -6.88 27.15 -4.60
CA LEU A 284 -7.95 26.50 -3.86
C LEU A 284 -7.38 25.96 -2.55
N PRO A 285 -7.59 26.64 -1.40
CA PRO A 285 -7.09 26.15 -0.13
C PRO A 285 -7.85 24.88 0.26
N GLN A 286 -7.12 23.78 0.41
CA GLN A 286 -7.66 22.54 0.95
C GLN A 286 -6.87 22.10 2.19
N GLY A 287 -7.60 21.59 3.18
CA GLY A 287 -7.02 20.99 4.39
C GLY A 287 -6.97 19.46 4.34
N GLU A 288 -7.39 18.84 3.23
CA GLU A 288 -7.39 17.39 3.08
C GLU A 288 -5.96 16.85 2.88
N PRO A 289 -5.68 15.60 3.29
CA PRO A 289 -4.39 14.97 3.03
C PRO A 289 -4.17 14.80 1.52
N ILE A 290 -2.96 15.11 1.06
CA ILE A 290 -2.59 14.99 -0.35
C ILE A 290 -2.47 13.53 -0.79
N ILE A 291 -2.09 12.65 0.13
CA ILE A 291 -1.92 11.21 -0.10
C ILE A 291 -2.45 10.54 1.16
N SER A 292 -3.39 9.62 1.00
CA SER A 292 -3.82 8.73 2.08
C SER A 292 -3.71 7.30 1.59
N HIS A 293 -3.11 6.45 2.40
CA HIS A 293 -3.00 5.01 2.14
C HIS A 293 -3.20 4.25 3.44
N MET A 294 -3.98 3.17 3.37
CA MET A 294 -4.22 2.29 4.50
C MET A 294 -4.06 0.85 4.03
N ARG A 295 -3.23 0.09 4.75
CA ARG A 295 -2.95 -1.30 4.42
C ARG A 295 -2.92 -2.15 5.69
N ASN A 296 -3.58 -3.30 5.62
CA ASN A 296 -3.47 -4.36 6.60
C ASN A 296 -2.44 -5.40 6.12
N PHE A 297 -1.52 -5.78 6.99
CA PHE A 297 -0.47 -6.76 6.77
C PHE A 297 -0.73 -7.98 7.64
N ASN A 298 -0.69 -9.16 7.05
CA ASN A 298 -0.91 -10.42 7.74
C ASN A 298 0.19 -11.42 7.37
N GLY A 299 0.91 -11.93 8.36
CA GLY A 299 1.97 -12.91 8.18
C GLY A 299 1.51 -14.29 7.68
N HIS A 300 0.20 -14.53 7.57
CA HIS A 300 -0.37 -15.74 6.98
C HIS A 300 -0.68 -15.62 5.48
N ASP A 301 -0.59 -14.42 4.91
CA ASP A 301 -0.92 -14.17 3.50
C ASP A 301 0.22 -14.61 2.56
N GLU A 302 -0.10 -15.32 1.48
CA GLU A 302 0.89 -15.87 0.54
C GLU A 302 1.66 -14.73 -0.15
N ASP A 303 0.92 -13.76 -0.70
CA ASP A 303 1.47 -12.58 -1.36
C ASP A 303 2.40 -11.79 -0.44
N PHE A 304 2.07 -11.73 0.86
CA PHE A 304 2.88 -11.05 1.87
C PHE A 304 4.20 -11.79 2.13
N THR A 305 4.14 -13.12 2.27
CA THR A 305 5.34 -13.94 2.50
C THR A 305 6.27 -13.99 1.30
N GLU A 306 5.74 -13.97 0.07
CA GLU A 306 6.55 -13.88 -1.15
C GLU A 306 7.30 -12.55 -1.21
N GLN A 307 6.60 -11.43 -0.96
CA GLN A 307 7.23 -10.10 -0.91
C GLN A 307 8.27 -9.99 0.20
N LEU A 308 8.05 -10.66 1.34
CA LEU A 308 9.03 -10.72 2.43
C LEU A 308 10.29 -11.49 2.03
N ALA A 309 10.14 -12.61 1.32
CA ALA A 309 11.27 -13.38 0.80
C ALA A 309 12.10 -12.56 -0.20
N ASP A 310 11.43 -11.83 -1.09
CA ASP A 310 12.08 -10.90 -2.02
C ASP A 310 12.78 -9.75 -1.29
N TYR A 311 12.13 -9.15 -0.30
CA TYR A 311 12.71 -8.08 0.52
C TYR A 311 13.99 -8.56 1.22
N PHE A 312 13.95 -9.72 1.87
CA PHE A 312 15.11 -10.36 2.51
C PHE A 312 16.24 -10.59 1.50
N TYR A 313 15.91 -11.12 0.32
CA TYR A 313 16.87 -11.36 -0.75
C TYR A 313 17.59 -10.07 -1.16
N TYR A 314 16.83 -8.98 -1.41
CA TYR A 314 17.39 -7.70 -1.87
C TYR A 314 18.15 -6.92 -0.81
N ARG A 315 17.85 -7.16 0.47
CA ARG A 315 18.51 -6.55 1.61
C ARG A 315 19.85 -7.22 1.92
N ASP A 316 20.02 -8.47 1.51
CA ASP A 316 21.22 -9.28 1.74
C ASP A 316 21.57 -9.37 3.24
N ASP A 317 20.55 -9.61 4.07
CA ASP A 317 20.73 -9.74 5.51
C ASP A 317 21.43 -11.07 5.84
N ALA A 318 22.63 -10.98 6.42
CA ALA A 318 23.47 -12.13 6.74
C ALA A 318 23.07 -12.85 8.05
N ARG A 319 21.97 -12.45 8.69
CA ARG A 319 21.49 -13.04 9.95
C ARG A 319 20.92 -14.45 9.75
N PHE A 320 21.10 -15.31 10.75
CA PHE A 320 20.57 -16.67 10.77
C PHE A 320 19.03 -16.69 10.82
N GLY A 321 18.40 -17.67 10.17
CA GLY A 321 16.95 -17.93 10.24
C GLY A 321 16.15 -17.56 8.99
N GLY A 322 16.80 -17.08 7.93
CA GLY A 322 16.15 -16.77 6.65
C GLY A 322 15.09 -15.68 6.75
N TRP A 323 14.21 -15.61 5.76
CA TRP A 323 13.12 -14.64 5.74
C TRP A 323 12.02 -14.99 6.76
N GLN A 324 11.84 -16.27 7.11
CA GLN A 324 10.83 -16.70 8.10
C GLN A 324 11.09 -16.13 9.50
N ALA A 325 12.36 -15.93 9.86
CA ALA A 325 12.73 -15.29 11.12
C ALA A 325 12.24 -13.83 11.25
N TYR A 326 11.88 -13.17 10.13
CA TYR A 326 11.26 -11.84 10.19
C TYR A 326 9.85 -11.91 10.78
N LEU A 327 9.10 -12.99 10.56
CA LEU A 327 7.75 -13.17 11.14
C LEU A 327 7.77 -13.43 12.65
N GLN A 328 8.92 -13.87 13.18
CA GLN A 328 9.10 -14.13 14.62
C GLN A 328 9.68 -12.93 15.36
N ARG A 329 10.33 -12.00 14.66
CA ARG A 329 11.00 -10.83 15.24
C ARG A 329 10.16 -9.58 14.94
N SER A 330 9.48 -9.08 15.98
CA SER A 330 8.58 -7.93 15.88
C SER A 330 9.21 -6.70 15.20
N GLU A 331 10.47 -6.38 15.52
CA GLU A 331 11.18 -5.23 14.92
C GLU A 331 11.39 -5.39 13.41
N ASP A 332 11.77 -6.59 12.96
CA ASP A 332 12.00 -6.87 11.54
C ASP A 332 10.67 -6.95 10.77
N PHE A 333 9.61 -7.45 11.42
CA PHE A 333 8.24 -7.43 10.90
C PHE A 333 7.72 -5.99 10.72
N ILE A 334 7.82 -5.15 11.75
CA ILE A 334 7.41 -3.73 11.69
C ILE A 334 8.14 -3.03 10.54
N ARG A 335 9.46 -3.24 10.43
CA ARG A 335 10.27 -2.65 9.39
C ARG A 335 9.81 -3.08 7.99
N PHE A 336 9.53 -4.37 7.80
CA PHE A 336 9.01 -4.86 6.53
C PHE A 336 7.62 -4.29 6.20
N CYS A 337 6.72 -4.20 7.17
CA CYS A 337 5.42 -3.54 7.00
C CYS A 337 5.57 -2.06 6.61
N CYS A 338 6.49 -1.33 7.23
CA CYS A 338 6.79 0.05 6.84
C CYS A 338 7.34 0.13 5.41
N HIS A 339 8.27 -0.75 5.04
CA HIS A 339 8.80 -0.84 3.68
C HIS A 339 7.69 -1.06 2.65
N LEU A 340 6.85 -2.08 2.88
CA LEU A 340 5.77 -2.44 1.99
C LEU A 340 4.78 -1.29 1.84
N HIS A 341 4.40 -0.67 2.95
CA HIS A 341 3.51 0.50 2.94
C HIS A 341 4.08 1.63 2.08
N VAL A 342 5.35 2.00 2.25
CA VAL A 342 5.98 3.09 1.50
C VAL A 342 6.04 2.74 0.01
N VAL A 343 6.49 1.53 -0.31
CA VAL A 343 6.62 1.03 -1.69
C VAL A 343 5.28 1.02 -2.40
N GLU A 344 4.23 0.45 -1.79
CA GLU A 344 2.87 0.44 -2.34
C GLU A 344 2.32 1.86 -2.55
N THR A 345 2.59 2.77 -1.59
CA THR A 345 2.15 4.17 -1.67
C THR A 345 2.79 4.89 -2.86
N LEU A 346 4.06 4.61 -3.15
CA LEU A 346 4.79 5.23 -4.26
C LEU A 346 4.49 4.55 -5.60
N SER A 347 4.41 3.21 -5.65
CA SER A 347 4.13 2.47 -6.88
C SER A 347 2.73 2.77 -7.42
N SER A 348 1.75 2.95 -6.53
CA SER A 348 0.38 3.37 -6.91
C SER A 348 0.32 4.77 -7.53
N ARG A 349 1.39 5.57 -7.45
CA ARG A 349 1.46 6.96 -7.89
C ARG A 349 2.62 7.25 -8.85
N GLY A 350 3.07 6.24 -9.59
CA GLY A 350 4.11 6.42 -10.62
C GLY A 350 5.55 6.49 -10.10
N GLY A 351 5.80 6.18 -8.83
CA GLY A 351 7.16 6.16 -8.25
C GLY A 351 7.99 4.91 -8.61
N GLN A 352 7.49 4.02 -9.46
CA GLN A 352 8.20 2.80 -9.87
C GLN A 352 9.11 3.09 -11.07
N ASP A 353 10.42 2.97 -10.85
CA ASP A 353 11.46 3.11 -11.88
C ASP A 353 11.82 1.74 -12.48
N LYS A 354 12.64 1.73 -13.53
CA LYS A 354 13.10 0.52 -14.21
C LYS A 354 13.77 -0.42 -13.22
N SER A 355 13.34 -1.68 -13.24
CA SER A 355 13.93 -2.71 -12.37
C SER A 355 15.39 -2.92 -12.71
N ARG A 356 16.22 -3.05 -11.67
CA ARG A 356 17.63 -3.38 -11.79
C ARG A 356 17.79 -4.88 -11.83
N LEU A 357 18.44 -5.37 -12.86
CA LEU A 357 18.83 -6.77 -12.98
C LEU A 357 19.92 -7.08 -11.95
N ILE A 358 19.69 -8.09 -11.12
CA ILE A 358 20.64 -8.62 -10.16
C ILE A 358 20.97 -10.05 -10.57
N PHE A 359 22.26 -10.31 -10.74
CA PHE A 359 22.80 -11.66 -10.88
C PHE A 359 23.45 -12.06 -9.56
N ARG A 360 22.99 -13.15 -8.94
CA ARG A 360 23.67 -13.75 -7.80
C ARG A 360 24.08 -15.17 -8.12
N TRP A 361 25.35 -15.48 -7.89
CA TRP A 361 25.85 -16.84 -8.00
C TRP A 361 25.59 -17.59 -6.69
N PRO A 362 25.03 -18.82 -6.73
CA PRO A 362 24.86 -19.65 -5.55
C PRO A 362 26.20 -20.24 -5.11
N LEU A 363 27.11 -19.40 -4.62
CA LEU A 363 28.36 -19.82 -4.00
C LEU A 363 28.14 -19.95 -2.49
N ASP A 364 27.66 -21.13 -2.06
CA ASP A 364 27.70 -21.73 -0.70
C ASP A 364 27.28 -20.86 0.51
N ARG A 365 26.74 -19.66 0.29
CA ARG A 365 26.37 -18.71 1.37
C ARG A 365 24.92 -18.85 1.85
N TYR A 366 24.08 -19.58 1.11
CA TYR A 366 22.65 -19.75 1.41
C TYR A 366 22.18 -21.21 1.47
N SER A 367 23.09 -22.18 1.31
CA SER A 367 22.83 -23.59 1.62
C SER A 367 23.31 -23.87 3.05
N ARG A 368 22.46 -23.60 4.04
CA ARG A 368 22.50 -24.27 5.36
C ARG A 368 21.20 -24.08 6.11
#